data_AF-A0A6L7X0K7-F1
#
_entry.id   AF-A0A6L7X0K7-F1
#
_cell.length_a   1.000
_cell.length_b   1.000
_cell.length_c   1.000
_cell.angle_alpha   90.00
_cell.angle_beta   90.00
_cell.angle_gamma   90.00
#
_symmetry.space_group_name_H-M   'P 1'
#
loop_
_entity.id
_entity.type
_entity.pdbx_description
1 polymer ?
#
loop_
_entity_poly.entity_id
_entity_poly.type
_entity_poly.pdbx_seq_one_letter_code
_entity_poly.pdbx_strand_id
1 'polypeptide(L)'
;MEPSVPSTSPEAEGLVEAIRAYRDANGLDLLVGGGAAGLKDFVDRLYTDFPKAVLLILVITYVVLAVLFRSVVLPLKAVLLNVLSLLASFGALVLVFQDGWLSNVLRFEPLGYIDSLLPVVLFAMLFGLSMDYEVFLLSRVKEAHDEGRSNTESVAIGMERSGRVVTSAALVVIAVCLAFVTADIVLIKALGLGAAIAVFVDAAIVRALLVPATMHLLGRWNWWAPSLRWPRLRSAA
;
A
#
# COMPACT_ATOMS: atom_id res chain seq x y z
N MET A 1 32.89 -12.86 21.85
CA MET A 1 31.91 -12.94 22.95
C MET A 1 30.56 -12.85 22.29
N GLU A 2 29.90 -13.98 22.05
CA GLU A 2 28.54 -13.95 21.50
C GLU A 2 27.60 -13.35 22.54
N PRO A 3 26.67 -12.45 22.13
CA PRO A 3 25.73 -11.85 23.06
C PRO A 3 24.84 -12.92 23.69
N SER A 4 24.61 -12.84 25.00
CA SER A 4 23.79 -13.78 25.76
C SER A 4 22.29 -13.68 25.46
N VAL A 5 21.88 -12.63 24.74
CA VAL A 5 20.48 -12.35 24.39
C VAL A 5 20.41 -11.90 22.93
N PRO A 6 19.44 -12.38 22.13
CA PRO A 6 19.24 -11.93 20.76
C PRO A 6 19.07 -10.40 20.67
N SER A 7 19.63 -9.79 19.63
CA SER A 7 19.56 -8.33 19.41
C SER A 7 18.14 -7.80 19.12
N THR A 8 17.21 -8.69 18.80
CA THR A 8 15.78 -8.43 18.55
C THR A 8 14.92 -8.55 19.82
N SER A 9 15.52 -8.86 20.98
CA SER A 9 14.77 -9.09 22.22
C SER A 9 14.33 -7.78 22.89
N PRO A 10 13.17 -7.77 23.59
CA PRO A 10 12.75 -6.65 24.42
C PRO A 10 13.77 -6.30 25.51
N GLU A 11 14.49 -7.29 26.05
CA GLU A 11 15.53 -7.03 27.05
C GLU A 11 16.72 -6.26 26.46
N ALA A 12 17.12 -6.57 25.22
CA ALA A 12 18.20 -5.85 24.53
C ALA A 12 17.79 -4.40 24.21
N GLU A 13 16.54 -4.18 23.78
CA GLU A 13 16.02 -2.83 23.53
C GLU A 13 15.96 -2.00 24.82
N GLY A 14 15.41 -2.57 25.90
CA GLY A 14 15.33 -1.91 27.20
C GLY A 14 16.71 -1.57 27.78
N LEU A 15 17.71 -2.43 27.56
CA LEU A 15 19.08 -2.15 27.97
C LEU A 15 19.70 -0.99 27.16
N VAL A 16 19.48 -0.94 25.85
CA VAL A 16 19.95 0.18 25.01
C VAL A 16 19.34 1.50 25.49
N GLU A 17 18.05 1.53 25.78
CA GLU A 17 17.38 2.71 26.32
C GLU A 17 17.91 3.10 27.70
N ALA A 18 18.12 2.14 28.59
CA ALA A 18 18.69 2.39 29.92
C ALA A 18 20.10 2.99 29.85
N ILE A 19 20.96 2.48 28.94
CA ILE A 19 22.32 3.01 28.74
C ILE A 19 22.26 4.41 28.11
N ARG A 20 21.33 4.67 27.19
CA ARG A 20 21.13 6.00 26.59
C ARG A 20 20.58 7.04 27.57
N ALA A 21 19.75 6.59 28.52
CA ALA A 21 19.20 7.44 29.57
C ALA A 21 20.22 7.74 30.68
N TYR A 22 21.30 6.97 30.78
CA TYR A 22 22.37 7.22 31.73
C TYR A 22 23.12 8.51 31.37
N ARG A 23 22.99 9.54 32.21
CA ARG A 23 23.83 10.73 32.14
C ARG A 23 25.07 10.52 32.99
N ASP A 24 26.24 10.55 32.36
CA ASP A 24 27.50 10.63 33.09
C ASP A 24 27.61 11.97 33.82
N ALA A 25 28.16 11.95 35.04
CA ALA A 25 28.38 13.13 35.88
C ALA A 25 29.36 14.14 35.24
N ASN A 26 30.13 13.72 34.25
CA ASN A 26 31.15 14.53 33.57
C ASN A 26 30.65 15.29 32.33
N GLY A 27 29.36 15.16 31.96
CA GLY A 27 28.78 15.89 30.83
C GLY A 27 29.28 15.43 29.44
N LEU A 28 29.77 14.20 29.34
CA LEU A 28 30.18 13.59 28.07
C LEU A 28 28.96 13.01 27.33
N ASP A 29 28.90 13.21 26.01
CA ASP A 29 27.89 12.59 25.15
C ASP A 29 28.22 11.11 24.91
N LEU A 30 27.34 10.23 25.36
CA LEU A 30 27.53 8.78 25.31
C LEU A 30 26.80 8.19 24.10
N LEU A 31 27.55 7.70 23.11
CA LEU A 31 27.00 7.06 21.92
C LEU A 31 26.90 5.55 22.11
N VAL A 32 25.69 5.00 22.00
CA VAL A 32 25.41 3.57 22.17
C VAL A 32 25.33 2.89 20.82
N GLY A 33 26.29 2.01 20.53
CA GLY A 33 26.34 1.17 19.33
C GLY A 33 26.02 -0.30 19.61
N GLY A 34 26.30 -1.17 18.64
CA GLY A 34 26.02 -2.61 18.70
C GLY A 34 24.77 -3.02 17.94
N GLY A 35 24.58 -4.33 17.72
CA GLY A 35 23.53 -4.86 16.84
C GLY A 35 22.11 -4.48 17.27
N ALA A 36 21.81 -4.54 18.58
CA ALA A 36 20.50 -4.15 19.12
C ALA A 36 20.25 -2.64 18.97
N ALA A 37 21.23 -1.80 19.31
CA ALA A 37 21.12 -0.35 19.18
C ALA A 37 20.96 0.07 17.70
N GLY A 38 21.71 -0.55 16.79
CA GLY A 38 21.59 -0.29 15.36
C GLY A 38 20.26 -0.73 14.77
N LEU A 39 19.72 -1.88 15.19
CA LEU A 39 18.41 -2.35 14.75
C LEU A 39 17.29 -1.42 15.27
N LYS A 40 17.34 -1.04 16.54
CA LYS A 40 16.39 -0.08 17.12
C LYS A 40 16.43 1.26 16.39
N ASP A 41 17.63 1.83 16.19
CA ASP A 41 17.78 3.10 15.46
C ASP A 41 17.25 3.01 14.03
N PHE A 42 17.48 1.87 13.37
CA PHE A 42 16.96 1.62 12.03
C PHE A 42 15.44 1.58 12.01
N VAL A 43 14.81 0.81 12.92
CA VAL A 43 13.35 0.71 13.03
C VAL A 43 12.72 2.05 13.40
N ASP A 44 13.28 2.75 14.39
CA ASP A 44 12.82 4.06 14.82
C ASP A 44 12.90 5.08 13.68
N ARG A 45 14.00 5.09 12.92
CA ARG A 45 14.15 5.96 11.75
C ARG A 45 13.17 5.60 10.64
N LEU A 46 12.99 4.32 10.36
CA LEU A 46 12.07 3.79 9.36
C LEU A 46 10.63 4.28 9.65
N TYR A 47 10.14 4.09 10.87
CA TYR A 47 8.77 4.49 11.25
C TYR A 47 8.60 6.00 11.44
N THR A 48 9.66 6.74 11.75
CA THR A 48 9.60 8.21 11.81
C THR A 48 9.45 8.82 10.41
N ASP A 49 10.09 8.24 9.39
CA ASP A 49 10.07 8.76 8.03
C ASP A 49 8.98 8.13 7.16
N PHE A 50 8.50 6.93 7.49
CA PHE A 50 7.46 6.24 6.74
C PHE A 50 6.17 7.07 6.55
N PRO A 51 5.58 7.72 7.58
CA PRO A 51 4.42 8.59 7.39
C PRO A 51 4.69 9.77 6.45
N LYS A 52 5.91 10.32 6.47
CA LYS A 52 6.31 11.41 5.56
C LYS A 52 6.39 10.90 4.12
N ALA A 53 6.93 9.69 3.92
CA ALA A 53 6.99 9.05 2.62
C ALA A 53 5.58 8.73 2.08
N VAL A 54 4.69 8.19 2.92
CA VAL A 54 3.28 7.93 2.58
C VAL A 54 2.60 9.24 2.17
N LEU A 55 2.72 10.30 2.97
CA LEU A 55 2.13 11.60 2.65
C LEU A 55 2.67 12.16 1.33
N LEU A 56 3.98 12.09 1.11
CA LEU A 56 4.62 12.55 -0.12
C LEU A 56 4.07 11.80 -1.34
N ILE A 57 4.01 10.47 -1.27
CA ILE A 57 3.48 9.61 -2.33
C ILE A 57 2.01 9.96 -2.60
N LEU A 58 1.18 10.04 -1.56
CA LEU A 58 -0.23 10.39 -1.69
C LEU A 58 -0.42 11.76 -2.34
N VAL A 59 0.34 12.78 -1.93
CA VAL A 59 0.26 14.14 -2.49
C VAL A 59 0.68 14.16 -3.95
N ILE A 60 1.82 13.54 -4.28
CA ILE A 60 2.32 13.51 -5.66
C ILE A 60 1.31 12.78 -6.55
N THR A 61 0.88 11.59 -6.15
CA THR A 61 -0.10 10.80 -6.88
C THR A 61 -1.41 11.54 -7.06
N TYR A 62 -1.90 12.19 -6.01
CA TYR A 62 -3.11 13.01 -6.06
C TYR A 62 -2.98 14.13 -7.09
N VAL A 63 -1.87 14.88 -7.07
CA VAL A 63 -1.61 15.99 -8.00
C VAL A 63 -1.51 15.48 -9.44
N VAL A 64 -0.78 14.39 -9.67
CA VAL A 64 -0.64 13.78 -11.00
C VAL A 64 -2.00 13.37 -11.54
N LEU A 65 -2.81 12.66 -10.75
CA LEU A 65 -4.15 12.25 -11.17
C LEU A 65 -5.09 13.45 -11.35
N ALA A 66 -5.00 14.47 -10.51
CA ALA A 66 -5.82 15.66 -10.62
C ALA A 66 -5.56 16.39 -11.94
N VAL A 67 -4.30 16.48 -12.35
CA VAL A 67 -3.91 17.04 -13.65
C VAL A 67 -4.37 16.15 -14.80
N LEU A 68 -4.17 14.82 -14.69
CA LEU A 68 -4.51 13.86 -15.73
C LEU A 68 -6.02 13.84 -16.03
N PHE A 69 -6.84 13.75 -14.98
CA PHE A 69 -8.30 13.65 -15.13
C PHE A 69 -9.02 14.99 -15.11
N ARG A 70 -8.29 16.08 -14.78
CA ARG A 70 -8.85 17.44 -14.61
C ARG A 70 -10.01 17.42 -13.62
N SER A 71 -9.85 16.69 -12.53
CA SER A 71 -10.86 16.50 -11.48
C SER A 71 -10.19 16.37 -10.14
N VAL A 72 -10.81 16.96 -9.12
CA VAL A 72 -10.35 16.90 -7.72
C VAL A 72 -10.97 15.69 -6.99
N VAL A 73 -12.13 15.24 -7.45
CA VAL A 73 -12.89 14.16 -6.81
C VAL A 73 -12.40 12.77 -7.23
N LEU A 74 -12.00 12.60 -8.50
CA LEU A 74 -11.49 11.32 -9.00
C LEU A 74 -10.21 10.84 -8.29
N PRO A 75 -9.18 11.68 -8.10
CA PRO A 75 -7.98 11.27 -7.39
C PRO A 75 -8.26 10.95 -5.92
N LEU A 76 -9.16 11.72 -5.28
CA LEU A 76 -9.48 11.53 -3.87
C LEU A 76 -10.09 10.15 -3.63
N LYS A 77 -11.08 9.77 -4.43
CA LYS A 77 -11.70 8.45 -4.27
C LYS A 77 -10.76 7.31 -4.65
N ALA A 78 -9.91 7.50 -5.66
CA ALA A 78 -8.92 6.49 -6.05
C ALA A 78 -8.00 6.17 -4.87
N VAL A 79 -7.46 7.22 -4.24
CA VAL A 79 -6.66 7.08 -3.02
C VAL A 79 -7.43 6.38 -1.90
N LEU A 80 -8.68 6.78 -1.63
CA LEU A 80 -9.49 6.17 -0.56
C LEU A 80 -9.77 4.69 -0.80
N LEU A 81 -10.07 4.32 -2.04
CA LEU A 81 -10.34 2.94 -2.43
C LEU A 81 -9.08 2.08 -2.38
N ASN A 82 -7.92 2.64 -2.77
CA ASN A 82 -6.64 1.95 -2.63
C ASN A 82 -6.27 1.72 -1.14
N VAL A 83 -6.48 2.74 -0.29
CA VAL A 83 -6.32 2.60 1.17
C VAL A 83 -7.22 1.50 1.74
N LEU A 84 -8.45 1.34 1.23
CA LEU A 84 -9.34 0.26 1.67
C LEU A 84 -8.76 -1.13 1.37
N SER A 85 -8.22 -1.35 0.17
CA SER A 85 -7.54 -2.61 -0.19
C SER A 85 -6.33 -2.88 0.69
N LEU A 86 -5.55 -1.84 0.98
CA LEU A 86 -4.38 -1.93 1.84
C LEU A 86 -4.76 -2.28 3.28
N LEU A 87 -5.79 -1.63 3.84
CA LEU A 87 -6.30 -1.92 5.17
C LEU A 87 -6.85 -3.35 5.27
N ALA A 88 -7.54 -3.83 4.24
CA ALA A 88 -8.01 -5.21 4.19
C ALA A 88 -6.84 -6.21 4.24
N SER A 89 -5.76 -5.92 3.51
CA SER A 89 -4.55 -6.73 3.53
C SER A 89 -3.83 -6.70 4.88
N PHE A 90 -3.63 -5.52 5.48
CA PHE A 90 -3.03 -5.41 6.81
C PHE A 90 -3.89 -6.11 7.88
N GLY A 91 -5.21 -5.96 7.83
CA GLY A 91 -6.12 -6.66 8.73
C GLY A 91 -6.00 -8.18 8.59
N ALA A 92 -5.92 -8.69 7.35
CA ALA A 92 -5.69 -10.11 7.12
C ALA A 92 -4.32 -10.58 7.62
N LEU A 93 -3.27 -9.76 7.50
CA LEU A 93 -1.95 -10.10 8.01
C LEU A 93 -1.90 -10.18 9.54
N VAL A 94 -2.57 -9.27 10.24
CA VAL A 94 -2.73 -9.35 11.70
C VAL A 94 -3.43 -10.64 12.07
N LEU A 95 -4.59 -10.93 11.47
CA LEU A 95 -5.35 -12.15 11.77
C LEU A 95 -4.56 -13.44 11.48
N VAL A 96 -3.82 -13.48 10.37
CA VAL A 96 -3.10 -14.68 9.96
C VAL A 96 -1.79 -14.83 10.73
N PHE A 97 -0.90 -13.83 10.71
CA PHE A 97 0.46 -13.97 11.21
C PHE A 97 0.64 -13.54 12.66
N GLN A 98 -0.13 -12.56 13.14
CA GLN A 98 -0.08 -12.12 14.53
C GLN A 98 -0.98 -12.99 15.41
N ASP A 99 -2.24 -13.20 15.02
CA ASP A 99 -3.21 -14.01 15.80
C ASP A 99 -3.13 -15.51 15.48
N GLY A 100 -2.43 -15.89 14.41
CA GLY A 100 -2.12 -17.29 14.11
C GLY A 100 -3.28 -18.12 13.55
N TRP A 101 -4.37 -17.50 13.05
CA TRP A 101 -5.58 -18.23 12.61
C TRP A 101 -5.30 -19.27 11.51
N LEU A 102 -4.30 -19.04 10.66
CA LEU A 102 -3.93 -19.91 9.54
C LEU A 102 -2.59 -20.65 9.74
N SER A 103 -2.02 -20.59 10.94
CA SER A 103 -0.71 -21.19 11.28
C SER A 103 -0.62 -22.68 10.93
N ASN A 104 -1.65 -23.46 11.29
CA ASN A 104 -1.72 -24.90 11.04
C ASN A 104 -1.80 -25.26 9.54
N VAL A 105 -2.51 -24.46 8.75
CA VAL A 105 -2.70 -24.71 7.30
C VAL A 105 -1.46 -24.30 6.53
N LEU A 106 -0.91 -23.13 6.86
CA LEU A 106 0.25 -22.56 6.18
C LEU A 106 1.58 -23.10 6.72
N ARG A 107 1.58 -23.91 7.80
CA ARG A 107 2.78 -24.49 8.44
C ARG A 107 3.81 -23.41 8.78
N PHE A 108 3.44 -22.47 9.63
CA PHE A 108 4.38 -21.50 10.20
C PHE A 108 4.12 -21.34 11.70
N GLU A 109 5.17 -20.97 12.43
CA GLU A 109 5.08 -20.60 13.84
C GLU A 109 4.66 -19.12 13.94
N PRO A 110 3.51 -18.80 14.56
CA PRO A 110 3.10 -17.42 14.76
C PRO A 110 4.07 -16.71 15.72
N LEU A 111 4.70 -15.64 15.23
CA LEU A 111 5.68 -14.87 16.00
C LEU A 111 5.01 -13.96 17.04
N GLY A 112 3.69 -13.73 16.95
CA GLY A 112 2.95 -12.80 17.81
C GLY A 112 3.20 -11.32 17.49
N TYR A 113 4.00 -11.03 16.47
CA TYR A 113 4.26 -9.68 15.95
C TYR A 113 4.46 -9.71 14.43
N ILE A 114 4.34 -8.55 13.81
CA ILE A 114 4.63 -8.34 12.38
C ILE A 114 5.99 -7.66 12.27
N ASP A 115 6.83 -8.15 11.35
CA ASP A 115 8.13 -7.56 11.07
C ASP A 115 7.98 -6.09 10.64
N SER A 116 8.84 -5.22 11.19
CA SER A 116 8.80 -3.77 10.97
C SER A 116 8.93 -3.35 9.50
N LEU A 117 9.64 -4.14 8.69
CA LEU A 117 9.82 -3.87 7.27
C LEU A 117 8.58 -4.20 6.45
N LEU A 118 7.77 -5.15 6.91
CA LEU A 118 6.69 -5.72 6.12
C LEU A 118 5.64 -4.65 5.73
N PRO A 119 5.09 -3.82 6.64
CA PRO A 119 4.11 -2.80 6.27
C PRO A 119 4.65 -1.79 5.25
N VAL A 120 5.94 -1.44 5.35
CA VAL A 120 6.58 -0.46 4.47
C VAL A 120 6.74 -1.01 3.06
N VAL A 121 7.30 -2.22 2.93
CA VAL A 121 7.49 -2.88 1.64
C VAL A 121 6.15 -3.20 0.99
N LEU A 122 5.20 -3.71 1.78
CA LEU A 122 3.88 -4.04 1.29
C LEU A 122 3.10 -2.79 0.84
N PHE A 123 3.18 -1.69 1.59
CA PHE A 123 2.63 -0.40 1.16
C PHE A 123 3.23 0.03 -0.19
N ALA A 124 4.56 0.06 -0.31
CA ALA A 124 5.23 0.50 -1.53
C ALA A 124 4.84 -0.36 -2.75
N MET A 125 4.83 -1.69 -2.57
CA MET A 125 4.45 -2.65 -3.61
C MET A 125 2.99 -2.49 -4.03
N LEU A 126 2.07 -2.48 -3.06
CA LEU A 126 0.63 -2.45 -3.33
C LEU A 126 0.15 -1.11 -3.84
N PHE A 127 0.66 -0.03 -3.26
CA PHE A 127 0.30 1.30 -3.69
C PHE A 127 0.73 1.52 -5.14
N GLY A 128 1.96 1.14 -5.51
CA GLY A 128 2.43 1.20 -6.90
C GLY A 128 1.54 0.39 -7.85
N LEU A 129 1.28 -0.87 -7.52
CA LEU A 129 0.49 -1.76 -8.39
C LEU A 129 -0.97 -1.31 -8.53
N SER A 130 -1.63 -0.91 -7.43
CA SER A 130 -3.03 -0.48 -7.46
C SER A 130 -3.20 0.84 -8.22
N MET A 131 -2.26 1.77 -8.05
CA MET A 131 -2.30 3.05 -8.76
C MET A 131 -2.20 2.88 -10.28
N ASP A 132 -1.32 1.99 -10.76
CA ASP A 132 -1.14 1.75 -12.21
C ASP A 132 -2.44 1.27 -12.86
N TYR A 133 -3.12 0.31 -12.23
CA TYR A 133 -4.40 -0.20 -12.75
C TYR A 133 -5.52 0.84 -12.64
N GLU A 134 -5.51 1.68 -11.60
CA GLU A 134 -6.58 2.68 -11.43
C GLU A 134 -6.43 3.81 -12.44
N VAL A 135 -5.21 4.27 -12.66
CA VAL A 135 -4.89 5.19 -13.75
C VAL A 135 -5.35 4.61 -15.09
N PHE A 136 -5.06 3.34 -15.36
CA PHE A 136 -5.43 2.68 -16.62
C PHE A 136 -6.95 2.65 -16.81
N LEU A 137 -7.71 2.17 -15.82
CA LEU A 137 -9.18 2.11 -15.88
C LEU A 137 -9.78 3.52 -16.03
N LEU A 138 -9.38 4.45 -15.17
CA LEU A 138 -9.91 5.81 -15.16
C LEU A 138 -9.57 6.58 -16.44
N SER A 139 -8.41 6.32 -17.05
CA SER A 139 -8.04 6.92 -18.34
C SER A 139 -8.99 6.47 -19.44
N ARG A 140 -9.37 5.18 -19.48
CA ARG A 140 -10.37 4.70 -20.46
C ARG A 140 -11.76 5.26 -20.23
N VAL A 141 -12.16 5.42 -18.96
CA VAL A 141 -13.43 6.10 -18.62
C VAL A 141 -13.37 7.57 -19.06
N LYS A 142 -12.24 8.25 -18.82
CA LYS A 142 -12.04 9.66 -19.20
C LYS A 142 -12.07 9.85 -20.71
N GLU A 143 -11.38 9.02 -21.47
CA GLU A 143 -11.40 9.04 -22.94
C GLU A 143 -12.84 8.94 -23.47
N ALA A 144 -13.62 7.97 -22.97
CA ALA A 144 -15.00 7.80 -23.38
C ALA A 144 -15.87 9.00 -22.99
N HIS A 145 -15.58 9.69 -21.88
CA HIS A 145 -16.28 10.90 -21.47
C HIS A 145 -15.90 12.11 -22.33
N ASP A 146 -14.62 12.25 -22.70
CA ASP A 146 -14.13 13.32 -23.57
C ASP A 146 -14.65 13.20 -25.01
N GLU A 147 -15.01 12.00 -25.45
CA GLU A 147 -15.78 11.74 -26.68
C GLU A 147 -17.25 12.20 -26.60
N GLY A 148 -17.69 12.76 -25.48
CA GLY A 148 -19.03 13.33 -25.29
C GLY A 148 -20.08 12.36 -24.75
N ARG A 149 -19.68 11.15 -24.30
CA ARG A 149 -20.61 10.17 -23.75
C ARG A 149 -21.07 10.51 -22.34
N SER A 150 -22.25 9.98 -21.99
CA SER A 150 -22.80 10.14 -20.64
C SER A 150 -21.92 9.44 -19.60
N ASN A 151 -21.93 9.91 -18.35
CA ASN A 151 -21.09 9.35 -17.28
C ASN A 151 -21.27 7.82 -17.12
N THR A 152 -22.51 7.33 -17.17
CA THR A 152 -22.81 5.90 -17.04
C THR A 152 -22.22 5.09 -18.21
N GLU A 153 -22.35 5.63 -19.43
CA GLU A 153 -21.84 4.98 -20.63
C GLU A 153 -20.30 4.98 -20.66
N SER A 154 -19.66 6.07 -20.25
CA SER A 154 -18.20 6.15 -20.13
C SER A 154 -17.64 5.13 -19.14
N VAL A 155 -18.32 4.92 -18.01
CA VAL A 155 -17.93 3.92 -17.01
C VAL A 155 -18.09 2.50 -17.57
N ALA A 156 -19.20 2.22 -18.25
CA ALA A 156 -19.45 0.92 -18.87
C ALA A 156 -18.39 0.58 -19.91
N ILE A 157 -18.07 1.52 -20.80
CA ILE A 157 -17.04 1.35 -21.84
C ILE A 157 -15.66 1.17 -21.24
N GLY A 158 -15.32 1.96 -20.21
CA GLY A 158 -14.07 1.80 -19.49
C GLY A 158 -13.93 0.39 -18.93
N MET A 159 -14.97 -0.10 -18.25
CA MET A 159 -14.98 -1.44 -17.65
C MET A 159 -14.92 -2.56 -18.70
N GLU A 160 -15.65 -2.43 -19.80
CA GLU A 160 -15.64 -3.40 -20.91
C GLU A 160 -14.24 -3.54 -21.51
N ARG A 161 -13.57 -2.40 -21.77
CA ARG A 161 -12.24 -2.39 -22.41
C ARG A 161 -11.12 -2.81 -21.48
N SER A 162 -11.14 -2.39 -20.21
CA SER A 162 -10.05 -2.69 -19.28
C SER A 162 -10.25 -3.98 -18.49
N GLY A 163 -11.49 -4.45 -18.33
CA GLY A 163 -11.83 -5.55 -17.42
C GLY A 163 -11.02 -6.81 -17.69
N ARG A 164 -10.99 -7.31 -18.93
CA ARG A 164 -10.21 -8.52 -19.28
C ARG A 164 -8.71 -8.37 -19.04
N VAL A 165 -8.14 -7.22 -19.36
CA VAL A 165 -6.69 -6.97 -19.21
C VAL A 165 -6.31 -6.90 -17.73
N VAL A 166 -7.08 -6.13 -16.95
CA VAL A 166 -6.84 -5.94 -15.51
C VAL A 166 -7.02 -7.26 -14.76
N THR A 167 -8.09 -8.00 -15.00
CA THR A 167 -8.33 -9.28 -14.30
C THR A 167 -7.25 -10.31 -14.65
N SER A 168 -6.82 -10.38 -15.91
CA SER A 168 -5.74 -11.29 -16.31
C SER A 168 -4.42 -10.94 -15.63
N ALA A 169 -4.08 -9.66 -15.56
CA ALA A 169 -2.87 -9.20 -14.89
C ALA A 169 -2.94 -9.43 -13.37
N ALA A 170 -4.09 -9.16 -12.74
CA ALA A 170 -4.33 -9.45 -11.34
C ALA A 170 -4.18 -10.94 -11.01
N LEU A 171 -4.69 -11.84 -11.86
CA LEU A 171 -4.53 -13.29 -11.68
C LEU A 171 -3.06 -13.71 -11.72
N VAL A 172 -2.26 -13.15 -12.63
CA VAL A 172 -0.81 -13.43 -12.69
C VAL A 172 -0.11 -12.96 -11.42
N VAL A 173 -0.40 -11.73 -10.97
CA VAL A 173 0.20 -11.20 -9.73
C VAL A 173 -0.21 -12.02 -8.52
N ILE A 174 -1.48 -12.38 -8.39
CA ILE A 174 -1.98 -13.23 -7.30
C ILE A 174 -1.27 -14.59 -7.34
N ALA A 175 -1.13 -15.22 -8.51
CA ALA A 175 -0.44 -16.50 -8.64
C ALA A 175 1.03 -16.42 -8.17
N VAL A 176 1.75 -15.36 -8.55
CA VAL A 176 3.13 -15.14 -8.09
C VAL A 176 3.20 -14.89 -6.59
N CYS A 177 2.29 -14.06 -6.06
CA CYS A 177 2.23 -13.76 -4.63
C CYS A 177 1.88 -15.00 -3.80
N LEU A 178 1.00 -15.87 -4.30
CA LEU A 178 0.68 -17.15 -3.67
C LEU A 178 1.86 -18.13 -3.70
N ALA A 179 2.72 -18.07 -4.72
CA ALA A 179 3.97 -18.86 -4.72
C ALA A 179 4.91 -18.43 -3.58
N PHE A 180 4.90 -17.16 -3.15
CA PHE A 180 5.68 -16.72 -2.00
C PHE A 180 5.16 -17.29 -0.67
N VAL A 181 3.89 -17.68 -0.61
CA VAL A 181 3.30 -18.31 0.58
C VAL A 181 3.92 -19.67 0.87
N THR A 182 4.55 -20.33 -0.11
CA THR A 182 5.27 -21.60 0.12
C THR A 182 6.69 -21.42 0.64
N ALA A 183 7.14 -20.17 0.88
CA ALA A 183 8.46 -19.91 1.44
C ALA A 183 8.55 -20.30 2.92
N ASP A 184 9.74 -20.76 3.33
CA ASP A 184 10.05 -21.07 4.74
C ASP A 184 10.24 -19.80 5.58
N ILE A 185 10.63 -18.70 4.95
CA ILE A 185 10.83 -17.41 5.61
C ILE A 185 9.48 -16.74 5.83
N VAL A 186 9.08 -16.56 7.10
CA VAL A 186 7.80 -15.95 7.50
C VAL A 186 7.59 -14.57 6.86
N LEU A 187 8.64 -13.75 6.77
CA LEU A 187 8.59 -12.43 6.11
C LEU A 187 8.13 -12.54 4.65
N ILE A 188 8.68 -13.50 3.88
CA ILE A 188 8.35 -13.71 2.46
C ILE A 188 6.93 -14.27 2.34
N LYS A 189 6.56 -15.22 3.19
CA LYS A 189 5.21 -15.80 3.25
C LYS A 189 4.15 -14.75 3.54
N ALA A 190 4.42 -13.84 4.47
CA ALA A 190 3.52 -12.76 4.85
C ALA A 190 3.45 -11.67 3.77
N LEU A 191 4.58 -11.29 3.15
CA LEU A 191 4.57 -10.39 2.00
C LEU A 191 3.72 -10.97 0.85
N GLY A 192 3.90 -12.25 0.54
CA GLY A 192 3.14 -12.96 -0.49
C GLY A 192 1.64 -13.00 -0.21
N LEU A 193 1.25 -13.41 1.00
CA LEU A 193 -0.17 -13.49 1.36
C LEU A 193 -0.82 -12.10 1.41
N GLY A 194 -0.15 -11.12 2.02
CA GLY A 194 -0.63 -9.75 2.09
C GLY A 194 -0.83 -9.15 0.70
N ALA A 195 0.14 -9.35 -0.20
CA ALA A 195 0.05 -8.85 -1.55
C ALA A 195 -1.08 -9.53 -2.34
N ALA A 196 -1.23 -10.86 -2.23
CA ALA A 196 -2.29 -11.60 -2.90
C ALA A 196 -3.68 -11.13 -2.45
N ILE A 197 -3.90 -10.94 -1.15
CA ILE A 197 -5.18 -10.48 -0.59
C ILE A 197 -5.51 -9.07 -1.06
N ALA A 198 -4.55 -8.15 -1.00
CA ALA A 198 -4.74 -6.78 -1.44
C ALA A 198 -5.13 -6.72 -2.92
N VAL A 199 -4.40 -7.43 -3.78
CA VAL A 199 -4.65 -7.45 -5.23
C VAL A 199 -6.00 -8.10 -5.54
N PHE A 200 -6.36 -9.15 -4.80
CA PHE A 200 -7.67 -9.78 -4.93
C PHE A 200 -8.81 -8.80 -4.55
N VAL A 201 -8.71 -8.15 -3.39
CA VAL A 201 -9.70 -7.16 -2.94
C VAL A 201 -9.78 -6.00 -3.93
N ASP A 202 -8.65 -5.52 -4.40
CA ASP A 202 -8.55 -4.41 -5.34
C ASP A 202 -9.20 -4.76 -6.70
N ALA A 203 -8.86 -5.91 -7.28
CA ALA A 203 -9.42 -6.33 -8.57
C ALA A 203 -10.90 -6.74 -8.49
N ALA A 204 -11.27 -7.49 -7.45
CA ALA A 204 -12.61 -8.11 -7.35
C ALA A 204 -13.64 -7.23 -6.64
N ILE A 205 -13.25 -6.48 -5.60
CA ILE A 205 -14.19 -5.69 -4.81
C ILE A 205 -14.09 -4.22 -5.22
N VAL A 206 -12.89 -3.65 -5.21
CA VAL A 206 -12.73 -2.22 -5.51
C VAL A 206 -13.09 -1.95 -6.96
N ARG A 207 -12.44 -2.59 -7.92
CA ARG A 207 -12.63 -2.26 -9.35
C ARG A 207 -13.92 -2.78 -9.92
N ALA A 208 -14.32 -4.01 -9.59
CA ALA A 208 -15.53 -4.59 -10.19
C ALA A 208 -16.81 -4.01 -9.58
N LEU A 209 -16.78 -3.53 -8.33
CA LEU A 209 -17.97 -3.07 -7.61
C LEU A 209 -17.90 -1.62 -7.16
N LEU A 210 -16.90 -1.25 -6.34
CA LEU A 210 -16.86 0.08 -5.70
C LEU A 210 -16.59 1.20 -6.71
N VAL A 211 -15.72 1.00 -7.68
CA VAL A 211 -15.42 2.02 -8.71
C VAL A 211 -16.67 2.35 -9.54
N PRO A 212 -17.39 1.38 -10.15
CA PRO A 212 -18.65 1.65 -10.85
C PRO A 212 -19.72 2.29 -9.96
N ALA A 213 -19.91 1.78 -8.75
CA ALA A 213 -20.93 2.27 -7.83
C ALA A 213 -20.66 3.74 -7.45
N THR A 214 -19.42 4.06 -7.06
CA THR A 214 -19.04 5.43 -6.68
C THR A 214 -19.07 6.38 -7.88
N MET A 215 -18.68 5.90 -9.07
CA MET A 215 -18.80 6.66 -10.31
C MET A 215 -20.25 6.99 -10.64
N HIS A 216 -21.17 6.04 -10.43
CA HIS A 216 -22.58 6.28 -10.68
C HIS A 216 -23.19 7.25 -9.65
N LEU A 217 -22.90 7.05 -8.35
CA LEU A 217 -23.37 7.89 -7.24
C LEU A 217 -22.93 9.36 -7.35
N LEU A 218 -21.66 9.59 -7.68
CA LEU A 218 -21.11 10.94 -7.77
C LEU A 218 -21.54 11.67 -9.04
N GLY A 219 -21.91 10.95 -10.11
CA GLY A 219 -22.42 11.52 -11.35
C GLY A 219 -21.57 12.68 -11.89
N ARG A 220 -22.15 13.88 -11.92
CA ARG A 220 -21.49 15.12 -12.41
C ARG A 220 -20.33 15.58 -11.54
N TRP A 221 -20.30 15.23 -10.26
CA TRP A 221 -19.23 15.61 -9.34
C TRP A 221 -17.90 14.92 -9.66
N ASN A 222 -17.92 13.76 -10.31
CA ASN A 222 -16.71 13.10 -10.80
C ASN A 222 -15.90 14.01 -11.72
N TRP A 223 -16.55 14.90 -12.45
CA TRP A 223 -15.91 15.77 -13.44
C TRP A 223 -15.74 17.20 -12.93
N TRP A 224 -15.95 17.42 -11.63
CA TRP A 224 -15.80 18.73 -11.04
C TRP A 224 -14.33 19.14 -11.00
N ALA A 225 -14.04 20.21 -11.73
CA ALA A 225 -12.77 20.89 -11.74
C ALA A 225 -13.00 22.33 -11.27
N PRO A 226 -12.33 22.81 -10.20
CA PRO A 226 -12.26 24.24 -9.95
C PRO A 226 -11.64 24.94 -11.17
N SER A 227 -11.97 26.23 -11.38
CA SER A 227 -11.63 27.04 -12.56
C SER A 227 -10.12 27.27 -12.81
N LEU A 228 -9.27 26.44 -12.23
CA LEU A 228 -7.84 26.37 -12.45
C LEU A 228 -7.59 26.03 -13.93
N ARG A 229 -6.75 26.82 -14.60
CA ARG A 229 -6.39 26.59 -16.01
C ARG A 229 -5.54 25.32 -16.13
N TRP A 230 -6.18 24.17 -16.22
CA TRP A 230 -5.51 22.88 -16.38
C TRP A 230 -4.67 22.84 -17.66
N PRO A 231 -3.40 22.39 -17.61
CA PRO A 231 -2.57 22.19 -18.79
C PRO A 231 -3.26 21.31 -19.83
N ARG A 232 -3.31 21.72 -21.10
CA ARG A 232 -3.83 20.88 -22.18
C ARG A 232 -2.72 19.92 -22.61
N LEU A 233 -2.72 18.69 -22.09
CA LEU A 233 -1.91 17.62 -22.66
C LEU A 233 -2.52 17.27 -24.02
N ARG A 234 -1.82 17.62 -25.11
CA ARG A 234 -2.20 17.18 -26.45
C ARG A 234 -1.92 15.69 -26.54
N SER A 235 -2.94 14.88 -26.83
CA SER A 235 -2.75 13.49 -27.24
C SER A 235 -1.81 13.47 -28.44
N ALA A 236 -0.68 12.79 -28.33
CA ALA A 236 0.12 12.45 -29.49
C ALA A 236 -0.72 11.50 -30.35
N ALA A 237 -0.99 11.91 -31.58
CA ALA A 237 -1.68 11.12 -32.59
C ALA A 237 -0.75 10.03 -33.15
#